data_AF-A0A919X0A2-F1
#
_entry.id   AF-A0A919X0A2-F1
#
_cell.length_a   1.000
_cell.length_b   1.000
_cell.length_c   1.000
_cell.angle_alpha   90.00
_cell.angle_beta   90.00
_cell.angle_gamma   90.00
#
_symmetry.space_group_name_H-M   'P 1'
#
loop_
_entity.id
_entity.type
_entity.pdbx_description
1 polymer ?
#
loop_
_entity_poly.entity_id
_entity_poly.type
_entity_poly.pdbx_seq_one_letter_code
_entity_poly.pdbx_strand_id
1 'polypeptide(L)' 'MDNANYIRYGLHLQGLSAYENDIPYIYNLLRTMKQAQISLDAFPHLNTEIPITIVDKELLL' A
#
# COMPACT_ATOMS: atom_id res chain seq x y z
N MET A 1 20.23 7.79 -0.78
CA MET A 1 19.57 8.74 -1.70
C MET A 1 18.48 9.41 -0.89
N ASP A 2 18.49 10.74 -0.79
CA ASP A 2 17.60 11.45 0.12
C ASP A 2 16.13 11.25 -0.30
N ASN A 3 15.29 10.69 0.59
CA ASN A 3 13.89 10.37 0.26
C ASN A 3 13.12 11.62 -0.21
N ALA A 4 13.48 12.80 0.33
CA ALA A 4 12.94 14.07 -0.12
C ALA A 4 13.33 14.39 -1.57
N ASN A 5 14.58 14.13 -1.97
CA ASN A 5 15.02 14.35 -3.35
C ASN A 5 14.33 13.39 -4.33
N TYR A 6 14.12 12.14 -3.92
CA TYR A 6 13.33 11.19 -4.71
C TYR A 6 11.90 11.69 -4.94
N ILE A 7 11.23 12.17 -3.89
CA ILE A 7 9.87 12.71 -3.99
C ILE A 7 9.82 13.96 -4.87
N ARG A 8 10.71 14.94 -4.65
CA ARG A 8 10.79 16.15 -5.47
C ARG A 8 11.01 15.83 -6.94
N TYR A 9 11.95 14.94 -7.22
CA TYR A 9 12.26 14.54 -8.59
C TYR A 9 11.07 13.81 -9.24
N GLY A 10 10.40 12.91 -8.51
CA GLY A 10 9.20 12.23 -8.98
C GLY A 10 8.06 13.19 -9.30
N LEU A 11 7.79 14.17 -8.42
CA LEU A 11 6.77 15.19 -8.65
C LEU A 11 7.11 16.06 -9.86
N HIS A 12 8.38 16.50 -9.97
CA HIS A 12 8.85 17.27 -11.12
C HIS A 12 8.65 16.53 -12.44
N LEU A 13 8.99 15.24 -12.51
CA LEU A 13 8.78 14.41 -13.71
C LEU A 13 7.30 14.27 -14.09
N GLN A 14 6.38 14.41 -13.13
CA GLN A 14 4.94 14.38 -13.36
C GLN A 14 4.34 15.76 -13.64
N GLY A 15 5.16 16.82 -13.67
CA GLY A 15 4.68 18.20 -13.82
C GLY A 15 3.96 18.74 -12.59
N LEU A 16 4.20 18.15 -11.41
CA LEU A 16 3.58 18.54 -10.14
C LEU A 16 4.54 19.41 -9.32
N SER A 17 3.97 20.40 -8.63
CA SER A 17 4.71 21.22 -7.67
C SER A 17 5.07 20.41 -6.42
N ALA A 18 6.31 20.54 -5.96
CA ALA A 18 6.75 19.98 -4.68
C ALA A 18 6.62 21.03 -3.57
N TYR A 19 5.64 20.86 -2.69
CA TYR A 19 5.52 21.66 -1.47
C TYR A 19 6.29 20.99 -0.34
N GLU A 20 7.25 21.71 0.25
CA GLU A 20 8.16 21.16 1.27
C GLU A 20 7.41 20.60 2.49
N ASN A 21 6.31 21.24 2.89
CA ASN A 21 5.48 20.80 4.01
C ASN A 21 4.76 19.47 3.73
N ASP A 22 4.56 19.11 2.46
CA ASP A 22 3.86 17.90 2.05
C ASP A 22 4.81 16.71 1.90
N ILE A 23 6.12 16.95 1.75
CA ILE A 23 7.13 15.89 1.57
C ILE A 23 7.08 14.83 2.69
N PRO A 24 6.99 15.19 3.99
CA PRO A 24 6.87 14.20 5.06
C PRO A 24 5.60 13.34 4.94
N TYR A 25 4.49 13.93 4.51
CA TYR A 25 3.23 13.23 4.31
C TYR A 25 3.31 12.26 3.13
N ILE A 26 3.80 12.72 1.99
CA ILE A 26 4.01 11.89 0.79
C ILE A 26 4.95 10.73 1.10
N TYR A 27 6.02 10.98 1.86
CA TYR A 27 6.94 9.94 2.30
C TYR A 27 6.25 8.85 3.13
N ASN A 28 5.44 9.25 4.12
CA ASN A 28 4.70 8.29 4.96
C ASN A 28 3.69 7.47 4.15
N LEU A 29 3.04 8.10 3.17
CA LEU A 29 2.10 7.43 2.28
C LEU A 29 2.81 6.39 1.40
N LEU A 30 3.91 6.77 0.74
CA LEU A 30 4.74 5.85 -0.04
C LEU A 30 5.26 4.68 0.80
N ARG A 31 5.69 4.94 2.05
CA ARG A 31 6.14 3.89 2.97
C ARG A 31 5.01 2.92 3.31
N THR A 32 3.82 3.45 3.57
CA THR A 32 2.63 2.64 3.88
C THR A 32 2.24 1.75 2.70
N MET A 33 2.23 2.32 1.48
CA MET A 33 1.96 1.56 0.26
C MET A 33 3.00 0.45 0.05
N LYS A 34 4.29 0.75 0.22
CA LYS A 34 5.36 -0.24 0.10
C LYS A 34 5.23 -1.37 1.14
N GLN A 35 4.81 -1.05 2.36
CA GLN A 35 4.57 -2.06 3.39
C GLN A 35 3.35 -2.94 3.02
N ALA A 36 2.29 -2.35 2.50
CA ALA A 36 1.09 -3.10 2.08
C ALA A 36 1.36 -4.00 0.87
N GLN A 37 2.25 -3.57 -0.04
CA GLN A 37 2.69 -4.36 -1.19
C GLN A 37 3.26 -5.72 -0.77
N ILE A 38 3.98 -5.79 0.36
CA ILE A 38 4.54 -7.05 0.86
C ILE A 38 3.45 -8.11 1.09
N SER A 39 2.31 -7.69 1.66
CA SER A 39 1.17 -8.59 1.86
C SER A 39 0.54 -9.03 0.54
N LEU A 40 0.48 -8.14 -0.45
CA LEU A 40 -0.04 -8.46 -1.79
C LEU A 40 0.88 -9.44 -2.52
N ASP A 41 2.19 -9.25 -2.44
CA ASP A 41 3.16 -10.13 -3.09
C ASP A 41 3.19 -11.52 -2.43
N ALA A 42 3.03 -11.59 -1.10
CA ALA A 42 2.96 -12.85 -0.36
C ALA A 42 1.64 -13.61 -0.61
N PHE A 43 0.54 -12.89 -0.82
CA PHE A 43 -0.79 -13.45 -1.01
C PHE A 43 -1.52 -12.76 -2.18
N PRO A 44 -1.11 -13.03 -3.44
CA PRO A 44 -1.62 -12.31 -4.63
C PRO A 44 -3.13 -12.51 -4.87
N HIS A 45 -3.70 -13.55 -4.26
CA HIS A 45 -5.10 -13.95 -4.41
C HIS A 45 -5.92 -13.83 -3.12
N LEU A 46 -5.37 -13.21 -2.07
CA LEU A 46 -5.99 -13.16 -0.73
C LEU A 46 -7.42 -12.59 -0.74
N ASN A 47 -7.69 -11.67 -1.67
CA ASN A 47 -8.99 -11.02 -1.82
C ASN A 47 -9.75 -11.48 -3.07
N THR A 48 -9.22 -12.42 -3.86
CA THR A 48 -9.92 -12.96 -5.04
C THR A 48 -10.72 -14.21 -4.73
N GLU A 49 -10.39 -14.94 -3.65
CA GLU A 49 -11.21 -16.04 -3.17
C GLU A 49 -12.13 -15.56 -2.05
N ILE A 50 -13.45 -15.65 -2.28
CA ILE A 50 -14.41 -15.60 -1.19
C ILE A 50 -14.13 -16.84 -0.34
N PRO A 51 -13.79 -16.73 0.96
CA PRO A 51 -13.60 -17.92 1.77
C PRO A 51 -14.90 -18.72 1.74
N ILE A 52 -14.86 -19.94 1.22
CA ILE A 52 -15.97 -20.87 1.33
C ILE A 52 -16.04 -21.26 2.80
N THR A 53 -16.86 -20.56 3.58
CA THR A 53 -17.16 -20.94 4.95
C THR A 53 -18.02 -22.19 4.91
N ILE A 54 -17.40 -23.37 4.98
CA ILE A 54 -18.11 -24.61 5.24
C ILE A 54 -18.44 -24.62 6.72
N VAL A 55 -19.68 -24.26 7.06
CA VAL A 55 -20.19 -24.41 8.42
C VAL A 55 -20.60 -25.87 8.60
N ASP A 56 -19.91 -26.58 9.49
CA ASP A 56 -20.37 -27.88 9.95
C ASP A 56 -21.66 -27.68 10.76
N LYS A 57 -22.75 -28.28 10.29
CA LYS A 57 -24.06 -28.17 10.93
C LYS A 57 -24.08 -28.83 12.30
N GLU A 58 -23.18 -29.79 12.58
CA GLU A 58 -23.10 -30.46 13.87
C GLU A 58 -22.49 -29.57 14.97
N LEU A 59 -21.78 -28.50 14.59
CA LEU A 59 -21.20 -27.53 15.52
C LEU A 59 -22.16 -26.38 15.90
N LEU A 60 -23.37 -26.36 15.32
CA LEU A 60 -24.43 -25.37 15.63
C LEU A 60 -25.53 -25.92 16.54
N LEU A 61 -25.35 -27.14 17.08
CA LEU A 61 -26.30 -27.80 17.99
C LEU A 61 -26.10 -27.39 19.45
#